data_AF-A0A537J5E2-F1
#
_entry.id   AF-A0A537J5E2-F1
#
_cell.length_a   1.000
_cell.length_b   1.000
_cell.length_c   1.000
_cell.angle_alpha   90.00
_cell.angle_beta   90.00
_cell.angle_gamma   90.00
#
_symmetry.space_group_name_H-M   'P 1'
#
loop_
_entity.id
_entity.type
_entity.pdbx_description
1 polymer ?
#
loop_
_entity_poly.entity_id
_entity_poly.type
_entity_poly.pdbx_seq_one_letter_code
_entity_poly.pdbx_strand_id
1 'polypeptide(L)'
;MGQQTTHRPVWRLGRVIPCLVVAVFLADITSRVPSIDPLTFRAWEAMSRNRPPGAAFEPNRRYVNARAYGDLASFGNLPQMRQYRPEVFTTDALGFRNPPHLLDEEVSAILIGDSFAVGSGVSDDETLSSRLTKITGCVVYNAGSDLGRVVPNEVLALAGR
;
A
#
# COMPACT_ATOMS: atom_id res chain seq x y z
N MET A 1 -13.95 -50.55 46.82
CA MET A 1 -14.72 -50.34 45.58
C MET A 1 -14.27 -49.02 44.99
N GLY A 2 -13.20 -49.02 44.18
CA GLY A 2 -12.59 -47.80 43.64
C GLY A 2 -13.05 -47.58 42.21
N GLN A 3 -13.84 -46.52 41.97
CA GLN A 3 -14.22 -46.12 40.62
C GLN A 3 -12.99 -45.59 39.88
N GLN A 4 -12.59 -46.28 38.81
CA GLN A 4 -11.64 -45.76 37.83
C GLN A 4 -12.33 -44.67 37.00
N THR A 5 -12.04 -43.40 37.32
CA THR A 5 -12.33 -42.27 36.44
C THR A 5 -11.44 -42.35 35.21
N THR A 6 -12.01 -42.82 34.10
CA THR A 6 -11.34 -42.83 32.80
C THR A 6 -11.29 -41.40 32.25
N HIS A 7 -10.18 -40.70 32.48
CA HIS A 7 -9.89 -39.44 31.79
C HIS A 7 -9.76 -39.72 30.29
N ARG A 8 -10.80 -39.39 29.52
CA ARG A 8 -10.70 -39.36 28.06
C ARG A 8 -9.75 -38.21 27.70
N PRO A 9 -8.62 -38.46 27.01
CA PRO A 9 -7.70 -37.40 26.65
C PRO A 9 -8.40 -36.46 25.66
N VAL A 10 -8.55 -35.21 26.06
CA VAL A 10 -9.18 -34.13 25.26
C VAL A 10 -8.40 -33.89 23.96
N TRP A 11 -7.14 -34.34 23.90
CA TRP A 11 -6.17 -34.18 22.82
C TRP A 11 -6.08 -35.38 21.87
N ARG A 12 -7.22 -35.93 21.43
CA ARG A 12 -7.19 -36.91 20.33
C ARG A 12 -6.92 -36.18 19.01
N LEU A 13 -5.90 -36.63 18.26
CA LEU A 13 -5.52 -36.08 16.96
C LEU A 13 -6.72 -35.89 16.01
N GLY A 14 -7.67 -36.83 16.01
CA GLY A 14 -8.90 -36.77 15.21
C GLY A 14 -9.88 -35.63 15.55
N ARG A 15 -9.70 -34.92 16.69
CA ARG A 15 -10.45 -33.72 17.05
C ARG A 15 -9.61 -32.45 16.94
N VAL A 16 -8.33 -32.54 17.33
CA VAL A 16 -7.40 -31.41 17.31
C VAL A 16 -7.16 -30.91 15.89
N ILE A 17 -6.91 -31.82 14.94
CA ILE A 17 -6.60 -31.44 13.56
C ILE A 17 -7.78 -30.72 12.89
N PRO A 18 -9.02 -31.26 12.90
CA PRO A 18 -10.16 -30.54 12.32
C PRO A 18 -10.44 -29.20 13.00
N CYS A 19 -10.36 -29.12 14.33
CA CYS A 19 -10.55 -27.86 15.06
C CYS A 19 -9.50 -26.81 14.68
N LEU A 20 -8.24 -27.21 14.51
CA LEU A 20 -7.18 -26.31 14.06
C LEU A 20 -7.43 -25.82 12.63
N VAL A 21 -7.82 -26.70 11.72
CA VAL A 21 -8.17 -26.33 10.33
C VAL A 21 -9.30 -25.31 10.31
N VAL A 22 -10.37 -25.56 11.07
CA VAL A 22 -11.50 -24.62 11.19
C VAL A 22 -11.04 -23.30 11.78
N ALA A 23 -10.22 -23.32 12.84
CA ALA A 23 -9.71 -22.10 13.46
C ALA A 23 -8.84 -21.28 12.50
N VAL A 24 -7.94 -21.91 11.75
CA VAL A 24 -7.09 -21.26 10.75
C VAL A 24 -7.94 -20.71 9.60
N PHE A 25 -8.94 -21.45 9.12
CA PHE A 25 -9.86 -20.99 8.08
C PHE A 25 -10.66 -19.75 8.52
N LEU A 26 -11.19 -19.78 9.75
CA LEU A 26 -11.89 -18.62 10.32
C LEU A 26 -10.93 -17.44 10.51
N ALA A 27 -9.70 -17.68 10.95
CA ALA A 27 -8.67 -16.64 11.05
C ALA A 27 -8.34 -16.03 9.68
N ASP A 28 -8.19 -16.84 8.63
CA ASP A 28 -7.95 -16.36 7.26
C ASP A 28 -9.11 -15.48 6.78
N ILE A 29 -10.36 -15.94 6.88
CA ILE A 29 -11.53 -15.15 6.46
C ILE A 29 -11.62 -13.83 7.22
N THR A 30 -11.54 -13.90 8.55
CA THR A 30 -11.67 -12.69 9.39
C THR A 30 -10.56 -11.68 9.13
N SER A 31 -9.35 -12.13 8.78
CA SER A 31 -8.22 -11.25 8.45
C SER A 31 -8.37 -10.49 7.13
N ARG A 32 -9.23 -10.96 6.21
CA ARG A 32 -9.46 -10.34 4.89
C ARG A 32 -10.39 -9.14 4.93
N VAL A 33 -11.24 -9.05 5.97
CA VAL A 33 -12.28 -8.01 6.09
C VAL A 33 -11.75 -6.65 6.55
N PRO A 34 -10.90 -6.54 7.59
CA PRO A 34 -10.45 -5.23 8.04
C PRO A 34 -9.44 -4.61 7.08
N SER A 35 -9.51 -3.28 6.97
CA SER A 35 -8.43 -2.49 6.35
C SER A 35 -7.13 -2.72 7.14
N ILE A 36 -6.01 -2.83 6.41
CA ILE A 36 -4.68 -2.88 7.03
C ILE A 36 -4.11 -1.49 7.30
N ASP A 37 -4.79 -0.41 6.90
CA ASP A 37 -4.32 0.96 7.12
C ASP A 37 -3.80 1.24 8.54
N PRO A 38 -4.49 0.81 9.62
CA PRO A 38 -3.97 1.01 10.99
C PRO A 38 -2.77 0.12 11.34
N LEU A 39 -2.52 -0.94 10.56
CA LEU A 39 -1.44 -1.90 10.74
C LEU A 39 -0.22 -1.60 9.86
N THR A 40 -0.37 -0.76 8.85
CA THR A 40 0.72 -0.39 7.94
C THR A 40 1.59 0.70 8.52
N PHE A 41 2.90 0.56 8.35
CA PHE A 41 3.84 1.60 8.75
C PHE A 41 3.96 2.67 7.67
N ARG A 42 4.05 2.25 6.40
CA ARG A 42 4.24 3.14 5.24
C ARG A 42 2.97 3.23 4.42
N ALA A 43 2.70 4.42 3.85
CA ALA A 43 1.65 4.58 2.85
C ALA A 43 1.81 3.59 1.68
N TRP A 44 3.07 3.31 1.28
CA TRP A 44 3.38 2.32 0.24
C TRP A 44 2.74 0.94 0.48
N GLU A 45 2.81 0.45 1.71
CA GLU A 45 2.28 -0.87 2.09
C GLU A 45 0.76 -0.87 2.04
N ALA A 46 0.13 0.20 2.55
CA ALA A 46 -1.30 0.39 2.51
C ALA A 46 -1.80 0.36 1.05
N MET A 47 -1.18 1.16 0.20
CA MET A 47 -1.61 1.41 -1.17
C MET A 47 -1.34 0.24 -2.13
N SER A 48 -0.38 -0.64 -1.82
CA SER A 48 -0.01 -1.76 -2.70
C SER A 48 -0.76 -3.06 -2.43
N ARG A 49 -1.49 -3.18 -1.31
CA ARG A 49 -2.12 -4.45 -0.87
C ARG A 49 -3.03 -5.09 -1.90
N ASN A 50 -3.97 -4.34 -2.46
CA ASN A 50 -5.02 -4.86 -3.35
C ASN A 50 -4.85 -4.36 -4.79
N ARG A 51 -3.63 -4.00 -5.20
CA ARG A 51 -3.39 -3.54 -6.58
C ARG A 51 -3.69 -4.65 -7.58
N PRO A 52 -4.38 -4.35 -8.70
CA PRO A 52 -4.52 -5.30 -9.79
C PRO A 52 -3.16 -5.54 -10.49
N PRO A 53 -3.00 -6.65 -11.22
CA PRO A 53 -1.83 -6.84 -12.08
C PRO A 53 -1.66 -5.67 -13.05
N GLY A 54 -0.41 -5.20 -13.25
CA GLY A 54 -0.08 -4.06 -14.13
C GLY A 54 -0.07 -2.71 -13.43
N ALA A 55 -0.93 -2.50 -12.43
CA ALA A 55 -0.97 -1.26 -11.66
C ALA A 55 0.15 -1.16 -10.61
N ALA A 56 0.66 0.05 -10.38
CA ALA A 56 1.63 0.30 -9.32
C ALA A 56 0.99 0.18 -7.92
N PHE A 57 -0.22 0.68 -7.76
CA PHE A 57 -0.99 0.72 -6.52
C PHE A 57 -2.49 0.44 -6.76
N GLU A 58 -3.26 0.32 -5.69
CA GLU A 58 -4.72 0.21 -5.76
C GLU A 58 -5.31 1.47 -6.43
N PRO A 59 -6.09 1.34 -7.52
CA PRO A 59 -6.66 2.48 -8.24
C PRO A 59 -7.68 3.27 -7.41
N ASN A 60 -7.78 4.58 -7.68
CA ASN A 60 -8.75 5.49 -7.08
C ASN A 60 -8.77 5.47 -5.54
N ARG A 61 -7.62 5.23 -4.92
CA ARG A 61 -7.49 5.13 -3.47
C ARG A 61 -6.84 6.38 -2.92
N ARG A 62 -7.28 6.77 -1.71
CA ARG A 62 -6.67 7.84 -0.94
C ARG A 62 -6.35 7.31 0.45
N TYR A 63 -5.09 7.38 0.81
CA TYR A 63 -4.60 7.06 2.15
C TYR A 63 -4.10 8.32 2.84
N VAL A 64 -4.39 8.44 4.14
CA VAL A 64 -4.00 9.57 4.97
C VAL A 64 -3.40 9.05 6.26
N ASN A 65 -2.16 9.43 6.54
CA ASN A 65 -1.50 9.17 7.81
C ASN A 65 -1.11 10.51 8.46
N ALA A 66 -1.75 10.86 9.58
CA ALA A 66 -1.45 12.10 10.29
C ALA A 66 -0.10 12.09 11.02
N ARG A 67 0.51 10.91 11.21
CA ARG A 67 1.70 10.70 12.05
C ARG A 67 2.73 9.83 11.34
N ALA A 68 2.94 10.03 10.04
CA ALA A 68 4.03 9.37 9.32
C ALA A 68 5.39 9.85 9.85
N TYR A 69 6.39 8.98 9.84
CA TYR A 69 7.76 9.31 10.21
C TYR A 69 8.76 8.43 9.42
N GLY A 70 10.03 8.82 9.41
CA GLY A 70 11.04 8.17 8.57
C GLY A 70 11.46 6.77 9.03
N ASP A 71 11.79 5.93 8.05
CA ASP A 71 12.20 4.54 8.25
C ASP A 71 13.41 4.41 9.19
N LEU A 72 14.36 5.35 9.15
CA LEU A 72 15.56 5.33 10.01
C LEU A 72 15.21 5.34 11.51
N ALA A 73 14.29 6.20 11.94
CA ALA A 73 13.85 6.25 13.33
C ALA A 73 13.02 5.00 13.72
N SER A 74 12.36 4.38 12.73
CA SER A 74 11.66 3.11 12.90
C SER A 74 12.62 1.95 13.12
N PHE A 75 13.57 1.75 12.20
CA PHE A 75 14.55 0.66 12.26
C PHE A 75 15.50 0.76 13.45
N GLY A 76 15.88 1.97 13.84
CA GLY A 76 16.70 2.17 15.03
C GLY A 76 15.96 1.98 16.36
N ASN A 77 14.63 1.82 16.34
CA ASN A 77 13.78 1.90 17.53
C ASN A 77 14.07 3.17 18.37
N LEU A 78 14.17 4.32 17.70
CA LEU A 78 14.51 5.62 18.30
C LEU A 78 13.27 6.53 18.33
N PRO A 79 12.29 6.28 19.22
CA PRO A 79 11.04 7.05 19.25
C PRO A 79 11.24 8.55 19.45
N GLN A 80 12.28 8.94 20.20
CA GLN A 80 12.68 10.32 20.44
C GLN A 80 13.21 11.05 19.19
N MET A 81 13.61 10.31 18.16
CA MET A 81 14.09 10.88 16.88
C MET A 81 13.01 10.87 15.78
N ARG A 82 11.78 10.44 16.10
CA ARG A 82 10.69 10.41 15.12
C ARG A 82 10.22 11.83 14.81
N GLN A 83 10.41 12.24 13.57
CA GLN A 83 9.82 13.46 13.02
C GLN A 83 8.47 13.12 12.40
N TYR A 84 7.40 13.40 13.15
CA TYR A 84 6.04 13.17 12.70
C TYR A 84 5.61 14.23 11.69
N ARG A 85 5.01 13.78 10.59
CA ARG A 85 4.42 14.63 9.55
C ARG A 85 3.15 14.00 8.98
N PRO A 86 2.20 14.80 8.48
CA PRO A 86 1.11 14.27 7.69
C PRO A 86 1.63 13.73 6.35
N GLU A 87 1.12 12.58 5.94
CA GLU A 87 1.35 11.98 4.63
C GLU A 87 -0.01 11.72 3.97
N VAL A 88 -0.20 12.26 2.77
CA VAL A 88 -1.32 11.93 1.89
C VAL A 88 -0.78 11.21 0.66
N PHE A 89 -1.37 10.07 0.34
CA PHE A 89 -1.06 9.28 -0.85
C PHE A 89 -2.35 9.02 -1.62
N THR A 90 -2.49 9.65 -2.78
CA THR A 90 -3.64 9.49 -3.67
C THR A 90 -3.24 8.80 -4.98
N THR A 91 -4.05 7.88 -5.46
CA THR A 91 -3.88 7.20 -6.75
C THR A 91 -5.01 7.54 -7.71
N ASP A 92 -4.68 7.56 -9.00
CA ASP A 92 -5.61 7.73 -10.09
C ASP A 92 -6.28 6.40 -10.49
N ALA A 93 -7.10 6.44 -11.55
CA ALA A 93 -7.79 5.27 -12.07
C ALA A 93 -6.87 4.21 -12.69
N LEU A 94 -5.62 4.56 -13.02
CA LEU A 94 -4.60 3.64 -13.53
C LEU A 94 -3.75 3.04 -12.39
N GLY A 95 -3.98 3.46 -11.14
CA GLY A 95 -3.25 2.98 -9.98
C GLY A 95 -1.86 3.60 -9.86
N PHE A 96 -1.62 4.76 -10.49
CA PHE A 96 -0.42 5.55 -10.26
C PHE A 96 -0.69 6.69 -9.29
N ARG A 97 0.38 7.19 -8.66
CA ARG A 97 0.27 8.24 -7.66
C ARG A 97 0.07 9.62 -8.30
N ASN A 98 -1.16 9.89 -8.71
CA ASN A 98 -1.63 11.16 -9.24
C ASN A 98 -3.01 11.49 -8.66
N PRO A 99 -3.41 12.76 -8.60
CA PRO A 99 -4.79 13.08 -8.28
C PRO A 99 -5.73 12.62 -9.42
N PRO A 100 -6.97 12.19 -9.11
CA PRO A 100 -7.85 11.56 -10.11
C PRO A 100 -8.14 12.41 -11.36
N HIS A 101 -8.21 13.73 -11.20
CA HIS A 101 -8.49 14.67 -12.30
C HIS A 101 -7.33 14.84 -13.28
N LEU A 102 -6.12 14.38 -12.94
CA LEU A 102 -4.94 14.58 -13.80
C LEU A 102 -5.05 13.80 -15.12
N LEU A 103 -5.86 12.73 -15.16
CA LEU A 103 -6.14 11.96 -16.38
C LEU A 103 -7.04 12.71 -17.38
N ASP A 104 -7.67 13.81 -16.96
CA ASP A 104 -8.51 14.67 -17.80
C ASP A 104 -7.71 15.85 -18.41
N GLU A 105 -6.43 15.99 -18.04
CA GLU A 105 -5.54 17.07 -18.44
C GLU A 105 -4.58 16.62 -19.57
N GLU A 106 -4.03 17.59 -20.31
CA GLU A 106 -2.99 17.33 -21.32
C GLU A 106 -1.62 17.08 -20.66
N VAL A 107 -1.15 15.82 -20.70
CA VAL A 107 0.11 15.42 -20.07
C VAL A 107 1.30 15.88 -20.92
N SER A 108 2.09 16.82 -20.39
CA SER A 108 3.27 17.35 -21.08
C SER A 108 4.51 16.47 -20.92
N ALA A 109 4.61 15.74 -19.81
CA ALA A 109 5.74 14.86 -19.53
C ALA A 109 5.32 13.70 -18.63
N ILE A 110 6.03 12.58 -18.77
CA ILE A 110 5.84 11.38 -17.94
C ILE A 110 7.11 11.16 -17.13
N LEU A 111 6.98 11.11 -15.81
CA LEU A 111 8.05 10.76 -14.88
C LEU A 111 8.01 9.26 -14.58
N ILE A 112 9.01 8.53 -15.08
CA ILE A 112 9.17 7.09 -14.84
C ILE A 112 10.35 6.87 -13.90
N GLY A 113 10.19 5.96 -12.96
CA GLY A 113 11.26 5.55 -12.07
C GLY A 113 10.77 4.64 -10.96
N ASP A 114 11.55 4.58 -9.89
CA ASP A 114 11.30 3.73 -8.73
C ASP A 114 10.54 4.47 -7.61
N SER A 115 10.78 4.09 -6.36
CA SER A 115 10.26 4.77 -5.17
C SER A 115 10.56 6.27 -5.10
N PHE A 116 11.63 6.76 -5.75
CA PHE A 116 11.94 8.19 -5.83
C PHE A 116 10.98 8.91 -6.77
N ALA A 117 10.66 8.30 -7.93
CA ALA A 117 9.65 8.85 -8.84
C ALA A 117 8.27 8.87 -8.18
N VAL A 118 7.89 7.79 -7.48
CA VAL A 118 6.63 7.73 -6.70
C VAL A 118 6.55 8.78 -5.58
N GLY A 119 7.70 9.22 -5.05
CA GLY A 119 7.75 10.12 -3.89
C GLY A 119 7.50 9.40 -2.56
N SER A 120 8.12 8.24 -2.35
CA SER A 120 7.99 7.48 -1.10
C SER A 120 8.34 8.34 0.13
N GLY A 121 7.41 8.45 1.09
CA GLY A 121 7.62 9.13 2.37
C GLY A 121 7.39 10.65 2.37
N VAL A 122 6.84 11.20 1.28
CA VAL A 122 6.36 12.60 1.18
C VAL A 122 4.89 12.64 0.80
N SER A 123 4.20 13.77 1.02
CA SER A 123 2.79 13.96 0.61
C SER A 123 2.64 14.19 -0.90
N ASP A 124 1.42 14.03 -1.43
CA ASP A 124 1.11 14.18 -2.86
C ASP A 124 1.61 15.51 -3.46
N ASP A 125 1.51 16.63 -2.73
CA ASP A 125 1.94 17.97 -3.16
C ASP A 125 3.48 18.16 -3.13
N GLU A 126 4.19 17.22 -2.51
CA GLU A 126 5.63 17.24 -2.35
C GLU A 126 6.36 16.29 -3.29
N THR A 127 5.63 15.47 -4.04
CA THR A 127 6.22 14.58 -5.06
C THR A 127 6.95 15.38 -6.13
N LEU A 128 7.97 14.77 -6.75
CA LEU A 128 8.75 15.43 -7.80
C LEU A 128 7.85 15.88 -8.97
N SER A 129 6.90 15.04 -9.40
CA SER A 129 5.91 15.37 -10.43
C SER A 129 5.05 16.58 -10.06
N SER A 130 4.52 16.63 -8.82
CA SER A 130 3.74 17.77 -8.34
C SER A 130 4.56 19.06 -8.26
N ARG A 131 5.82 18.96 -7.79
CA ARG A 131 6.73 20.12 -7.71
C ARG A 131 7.12 20.64 -9.09
N LEU A 132 7.42 19.75 -10.03
CA LEU A 132 7.71 20.13 -11.42
C LEU A 132 6.49 20.80 -12.06
N THR A 133 5.30 20.20 -11.92
CA THR A 133 4.05 20.76 -12.44
C THR A 133 3.81 22.18 -11.90
N LYS A 134 4.03 22.39 -10.60
CA LYS A 134 3.87 23.70 -9.97
C LYS A 134 4.88 24.75 -10.45
N ILE A 135 6.12 24.34 -10.73
CA ILE A 135 7.20 25.26 -11.13
C ILE A 135 7.14 25.60 -12.62
N THR A 136 6.82 24.62 -13.47
CA THR A 136 6.82 24.79 -14.93
C THR A 136 5.46 25.20 -15.49
N GLY A 137 4.37 24.88 -14.78
CA GLY A 137 3.00 24.97 -15.30
C GLY A 137 2.63 23.83 -16.25
N CYS A 138 3.55 22.93 -16.58
CA CYS A 138 3.32 21.78 -17.45
C CYS A 138 2.92 20.56 -16.62
N VAL A 139 1.90 19.82 -17.03
CA VAL A 139 1.44 18.63 -16.30
C VAL A 139 2.48 17.51 -16.42
N VAL A 140 3.02 17.09 -15.28
CA VAL A 140 3.94 15.94 -15.18
C VAL A 140 3.21 14.75 -14.58
N TYR A 141 2.94 13.73 -15.39
CA TYR A 141 2.32 12.49 -14.96
C TYR A 141 3.33 11.60 -14.23
N ASN A 142 3.01 11.15 -13.01
CA ASN A 142 3.85 10.23 -12.26
C ASN A 142 3.52 8.79 -12.66
N ALA A 143 4.44 8.13 -13.38
CA ALA A 143 4.38 6.70 -13.72
C ALA A 143 5.40 5.88 -12.91
N GLY A 144 5.80 6.38 -11.73
CA GLY A 144 6.71 5.67 -10.83
C GLY A 144 6.10 4.37 -10.28
N SER A 145 6.93 3.36 -10.06
CA SER A 145 6.51 2.06 -9.52
C SER A 145 7.65 1.29 -8.86
N ASP A 146 7.39 0.12 -8.27
CA ASP A 146 8.46 -0.83 -7.99
C ASP A 146 8.97 -1.42 -9.33
N LEU A 147 10.23 -1.11 -9.66
CA LEU A 147 10.93 -1.59 -10.86
C LEU A 147 10.70 -3.11 -11.04
N GLY A 148 9.92 -3.48 -12.06
CA GLY A 148 9.67 -4.86 -12.46
C GLY A 148 8.23 -5.23 -12.80
N ARG A 149 7.23 -4.36 -12.55
CA ARG A 149 5.80 -4.72 -12.72
C ARG A 149 4.94 -3.82 -13.59
N VAL A 150 5.44 -2.68 -14.07
CA VAL A 150 4.68 -1.76 -14.92
C VAL A 150 4.93 -2.03 -16.40
N VAL A 151 3.85 -2.19 -17.16
CA VAL A 151 3.89 -2.49 -18.59
C VAL A 151 3.94 -1.17 -19.37
N PRO A 152 4.93 -0.96 -20.27
CA PRO A 152 5.06 0.28 -21.05
C PRO A 152 3.81 0.69 -21.82
N ASN A 153 2.97 -0.25 -22.25
CA ASN A 153 1.79 0.03 -23.08
C ASN A 153 0.72 0.87 -22.37
N GLU A 154 0.56 0.72 -21.05
CA GLU A 154 -0.42 1.50 -20.27
C GLU A 154 0.03 2.95 -20.12
N VAL A 155 1.34 3.15 -19.95
CA VAL A 155 1.96 4.49 -19.89
C VAL A 155 2.00 5.15 -21.27
N LEU A 156 2.25 4.38 -22.33
CA LEU A 156 2.26 4.87 -23.72
C LEU A 156 0.88 5.31 -24.21
N ALA A 157 -0.20 4.71 -23.69
CA ALA A 157 -1.56 5.15 -23.99
C ALA A 157 -1.87 6.58 -23.47
N LEU A 158 -1.13 7.05 -22.46
CA LEU A 158 -1.21 8.42 -21.96
C LEU A 158 -0.40 9.41 -22.81
N ALA A 159 0.67 8.95 -23.47
CA ALA A 159 1.54 9.81 -24.29
C ALA A 159 0.97 10.16 -25.68
N GLY A 160 -0.15 9.54 -26.07
CA GLY A 160 -0.78 9.71 -27.37
C GLY A 160 -2.13 10.44 -27.37
N ARG A 161 -2.53 11.03 -26.24
CA ARG A 161 -3.69 11.91 -26.12
C ARG A 161 -3.26 13.36 -26.19
#